data_AF-A0A6C0HPC3-F1
#
_entry.id   AF-A0A6C0HPC3-F1
#
_cell.length_a   1.000
_cell.length_b   1.000
_cell.length_c   1.000
_cell.angle_alpha   90.00
_cell.angle_beta   90.00
_cell.angle_gamma   90.00
#
_symmetry.space_group_name_H-M   'P 1'
#
loop_
_entity.id
_entity.type
_entity.pdbx_description
1 polymer ?
#
loop_
_entity_poly.entity_id
_entity_poly.type
_entity_poly.pdbx_seq_one_letter_code
_entity_poly.pdbx_strand_id
1 'polypeptide(L)'
;MDDNSRLHLQKMIKANNVEDQTELIRELKHSHLLQEDINNLLMIKAKYRNDPDKISEEGMNECSFLFTYYTDIYNKIRKDEIDLSILNKFLNVLRRIEDGEIDQHDGSYLVGQLLKEMYVDSALKKAGKLEEQNKAEAAPSPKSESINVSWKQFKKFQT
;
A
#
# COMPACT_ATOMS: atom_id res chain seq x y z
N MET A 1 -20.99 10.72 -1.32
CA MET A 1 -21.18 10.01 -0.03
C MET A 1 -22.65 9.71 0.12
N ASP A 2 -23.00 8.52 0.65
CA ASP A 2 -24.35 8.28 1.14
C ASP A 2 -24.50 8.93 2.54
N ASP A 3 -25.72 9.35 2.87
CA ASP A 3 -26.00 10.12 4.10
C ASP A 3 -25.72 9.34 5.39
N ASN A 4 -25.81 8.00 5.38
CA ASN A 4 -25.47 7.18 6.55
C ASN A 4 -23.96 7.13 6.78
N SER A 5 -23.15 7.04 5.73
CA SER A 5 -21.69 7.07 5.85
C SER A 5 -21.19 8.41 6.42
N ARG A 6 -21.80 9.52 5.98
CA ARG A 6 -21.50 10.86 6.53
C ARG A 6 -21.87 10.97 8.01
N LEU A 7 -23.03 10.44 8.40
CA LEU A 7 -23.46 10.44 9.80
C LEU A 7 -22.54 9.60 10.70
N HIS A 8 -22.06 8.46 10.21
CA HIS A 8 -21.14 7.60 10.95
C HIS A 8 -19.77 8.26 11.13
N LEU A 9 -19.27 8.90 10.09
CA LEU A 9 -18.03 9.68 10.13
C LEU A 9 -18.10 10.79 11.19
N GLN A 10 -19.19 11.57 11.22
CA GLN A 10 -19.40 12.60 12.24
C GLN A 10 -19.42 12.04 13.67
N LYS A 11 -19.97 10.84 13.89
CA LYS A 11 -19.94 10.18 15.20
C LYS A 11 -18.52 9.79 15.61
N MET A 12 -17.72 9.26 14.69
CA MET A 12 -16.32 8.91 14.94
C MET A 12 -15.45 10.13 15.26
N ILE A 13 -15.67 11.26 14.57
CA ILE A 13 -14.93 12.51 14.82
C ILE A 13 -15.23 13.05 16.22
N LYS A 14 -16.53 13.15 16.57
CA LYS A 14 -16.96 13.63 17.89
C LYS A 14 -16.45 12.75 19.03
N ALA A 15 -16.34 11.43 18.81
CA ALA A 15 -15.83 10.51 19.81
C ALA A 15 -14.31 10.64 20.07
N ASN A 16 -13.55 11.15 19.09
CA ASN A 16 -12.08 11.20 19.16
C ASN A 16 -11.51 12.62 19.40
N ASN A 17 -12.37 13.63 19.59
CA ASN A 17 -11.96 15.03 19.79
C ASN A 17 -10.95 15.53 18.74
N VAL A 18 -11.17 15.16 17.48
CA VAL A 18 -10.29 15.54 16.37
C VAL A 18 -10.53 17.02 16.06
N GLU A 19 -9.49 17.84 16.19
CA GLU A 19 -9.51 19.23 15.74
C GLU A 19 -9.50 19.28 14.21
N ASP A 20 -10.34 20.14 13.66
CA ASP A 20 -10.41 20.37 12.22
C ASP A 20 -9.26 21.31 11.80
N GLN A 21 -8.35 20.76 11.00
CA GLN A 21 -7.16 21.40 10.46
C GLN A 21 -7.31 21.70 8.96
N THR A 22 -8.53 21.69 8.43
CA THR A 22 -8.81 21.93 7.00
C THR A 22 -8.19 23.24 6.51
N GLU A 23 -8.33 24.32 7.27
CA GLU A 23 -7.78 25.63 6.89
C GLU A 23 -6.25 25.65 6.92
N LEU A 24 -5.63 24.99 7.91
CA LEU A 24 -4.17 24.85 7.97
C LEU A 24 -3.65 24.08 6.75
N ILE A 25 -4.32 23.00 6.35
CA ILE A 25 -3.95 22.21 5.17
C ILE A 25 -4.01 23.10 3.90
N ARG A 26 -5.08 23.89 3.75
CA ARG A 26 -5.26 24.83 2.63
C ARG A 26 -4.23 25.94 2.59
N GLU A 27 -3.74 26.39 3.74
CA GLU A 27 -2.68 27.39 3.84
C GLU A 27 -1.33 26.79 3.44
N LEU A 28 -1.00 25.61 3.94
CA LEU A 28 0.32 24.98 3.77
C LEU A 28 0.59 24.49 2.34
N LYS A 29 -0.41 23.88 1.67
CA LYS A 29 -0.31 23.40 0.27
C LYS A 29 0.88 22.48 -0.04
N HIS A 30 1.16 21.53 0.84
CA HIS A 30 2.32 20.64 0.71
C HIS A 30 2.24 19.63 -0.45
N SER A 31 1.05 19.31 -0.97
CA SER A 31 0.91 18.27 -2.00
C SER A 31 1.74 18.55 -3.26
N HIS A 32 1.84 19.81 -3.69
CA HIS A 32 2.64 20.20 -4.85
C HIS A 32 4.14 20.07 -4.58
N LEU A 33 4.61 20.57 -3.42
CA LEU A 33 6.01 20.49 -3.02
C LEU A 33 6.47 19.04 -2.91
N LEU A 34 5.61 18.18 -2.32
CA LEU A 34 5.85 16.74 -2.28
C LEU A 34 5.94 16.16 -3.69
N GLN A 35 4.99 16.47 -4.57
CA GLN A 35 4.97 15.90 -5.92
C GLN A 35 6.19 16.33 -6.75
N GLU A 36 6.62 17.58 -6.63
CA GLU A 36 7.83 18.11 -7.27
C GLU A 36 9.07 17.36 -6.81
N ASP A 37 9.30 17.30 -5.49
CA ASP A 37 10.46 16.60 -4.92
C ASP A 37 10.45 15.10 -5.22
N ILE A 38 9.29 14.46 -5.20
CA ILE A 38 9.17 13.03 -5.57
C ILE A 38 9.59 12.83 -7.02
N ASN A 39 9.10 13.66 -7.95
CA ASN A 39 9.46 13.55 -9.36
C ASN A 39 10.95 13.80 -9.59
N ASN A 40 11.52 14.80 -8.92
CA ASN A 40 12.95 15.09 -8.96
C ASN A 40 13.77 13.91 -8.43
N LEU A 41 13.38 13.34 -7.29
CA LEU A 41 14.06 12.16 -6.72
C LEU A 41 14.03 10.98 -7.68
N LEU A 42 12.90 10.73 -8.36
CA LEU A 42 12.80 9.67 -9.36
C LEU A 42 13.70 9.94 -10.58
N MET A 43 13.81 11.19 -11.02
CA MET A 43 14.71 11.59 -12.10
C MET A 43 16.18 11.39 -11.70
N ILE A 44 16.57 11.79 -10.49
CA ILE A 44 17.93 11.61 -9.94
C ILE A 44 18.26 10.12 -9.84
N LYS A 45 17.34 9.30 -9.31
CA LYS A 45 17.48 7.84 -9.28
C LYS A 45 17.67 7.25 -10.68
N ALA A 46 16.92 7.74 -11.66
CA ALA A 46 17.05 7.29 -13.04
C ALA A 46 18.39 7.70 -13.69
N LYS A 47 18.91 8.88 -13.35
CA LYS A 47 20.17 9.44 -13.86
C LYS A 47 21.40 8.73 -13.26
N TYR A 48 21.36 8.41 -11.97
CA TYR A 48 22.50 7.88 -11.21
C TYR A 48 22.27 6.45 -10.68
N ARG A 49 21.57 5.59 -11.42
CA ARG A 49 21.15 4.23 -10.99
C ARG A 49 22.23 3.38 -10.31
N ASN A 50 23.49 3.52 -10.72
CA ASN A 50 24.62 2.73 -10.22
C ASN A 50 25.52 3.49 -9.23
N ASP A 51 25.11 4.70 -8.82
CA ASP A 51 25.88 5.59 -7.96
C ASP A 51 24.99 6.04 -6.78
N PRO A 52 24.85 5.20 -5.74
CA PRO A 52 24.00 5.48 -4.58
C PRO A 52 24.45 6.71 -3.78
N ASP A 53 25.75 7.03 -3.83
CA ASP A 53 26.33 8.17 -3.14
C ASP A 53 25.87 9.47 -3.82
N LYS A 54 25.93 9.54 -5.16
CA LYS A 54 25.36 10.67 -5.90
C LYS A 54 23.85 10.80 -5.74
N ILE A 55 23.11 9.69 -5.73
CA ILE A 55 21.65 9.75 -5.45
C ILE A 55 21.39 10.38 -4.08
N SER A 56 22.22 10.05 -3.10
CA SER A 56 22.05 10.56 -1.73
C SER A 56 22.42 12.04 -1.64
N GLU A 57 23.55 12.45 -2.22
CA GLU A 57 24.02 13.84 -2.24
C GLU A 57 23.05 14.74 -3.01
N GLU A 58 22.73 14.40 -4.26
CA GLU A 58 21.87 15.19 -5.13
C GLU A 58 20.42 15.17 -4.61
N GLY A 59 19.93 14.02 -4.15
CA GLY A 59 18.58 13.88 -3.61
C GLY A 59 18.37 14.69 -2.32
N MET A 60 19.39 14.83 -1.47
CA MET A 60 19.29 15.70 -0.29
C MET A 60 19.18 17.18 -0.65
N ASN A 61 19.87 17.60 -1.71
CA ASN A 61 19.93 19.00 -2.15
C ASN A 61 18.71 19.38 -3.01
N GLU A 62 18.40 18.59 -4.03
CA GLU A 62 17.33 18.87 -5.00
C GLU A 62 15.94 18.45 -4.52
N CYS A 63 15.84 17.62 -3.48
CA CYS A 63 14.57 17.19 -2.88
C CYS A 63 14.51 17.58 -1.39
N SER A 64 14.92 18.81 -1.10
CA SER A 64 15.12 19.31 0.26
C SER A 64 13.85 19.35 1.11
N PHE A 65 12.68 19.61 0.50
CA PHE A 65 11.41 19.65 1.23
C PHE A 65 11.00 18.26 1.71
N LEU A 66 11.04 17.29 0.79
CA LEU A 66 10.78 15.87 1.06
C LEU A 66 11.82 15.31 2.05
N PHE A 67 13.10 15.66 1.89
CA PHE A 67 14.16 15.22 2.78
C PHE A 67 14.01 15.78 4.21
N THR A 68 13.69 17.07 4.34
CA THR A 68 13.69 17.78 5.63
C THR A 68 12.43 17.51 6.44
N TYR A 69 11.25 17.57 5.79
CA TYR A 69 9.96 17.49 6.49
C TYR A 69 9.33 16.09 6.43
N TYR A 70 9.76 15.25 5.49
CA TYR A 70 9.16 13.94 5.21
C TYR A 70 10.22 12.85 4.98
N THR A 71 11.27 12.84 5.80
CA THR A 71 12.46 12.00 5.64
C THR A 71 12.17 10.49 5.54
N ASP A 72 11.11 10.01 6.20
CA ASP A 72 10.69 8.60 6.08
C ASP A 72 10.18 8.28 4.67
N ILE A 73 9.34 9.15 4.10
CA ILE A 73 8.86 9.02 2.72
C ILE A 73 10.03 9.11 1.75
N TYR A 74 10.94 10.09 1.93
CA TYR A 74 12.16 10.21 1.15
C TYR A 74 12.95 8.89 1.12
N ASN A 75 13.24 8.33 2.29
CA ASN A 75 14.02 7.11 2.41
C ASN A 75 13.32 5.90 1.78
N LYS A 76 12.01 5.78 1.96
CA LYS A 76 11.22 4.70 1.35
C LYS A 76 11.20 4.79 -0.17
N ILE A 77 11.08 5.99 -0.75
CA ILE A 77 11.18 6.17 -2.21
C ILE A 77 12.58 5.82 -2.69
N ARG A 78 13.62 6.31 -2.01
CA ARG A 78 15.01 6.04 -2.39
C ARG A 78 15.33 4.54 -2.42
N LYS A 79 14.79 3.77 -1.47
CA LYS A 79 14.97 2.31 -1.35
C LYS A 79 13.95 1.46 -2.11
N ASP A 80 13.02 2.07 -2.85
CA ASP A 80 11.93 1.37 -3.54
C ASP A 80 11.02 0.56 -2.58
N GLU A 81 10.84 1.05 -1.36
CA GLU A 81 10.04 0.45 -0.29
C GLU A 81 8.60 1.03 -0.19
N ILE A 82 8.21 1.86 -1.15
CA ILE A 82 6.87 2.46 -1.21
C ILE A 82 6.27 2.36 -2.60
N ASP A 83 4.98 2.05 -2.65
CA ASP A 83 4.22 2.06 -3.89
C ASP A 83 3.86 3.50 -4.27
N LEU A 84 4.50 4.00 -5.34
CA LEU A 84 4.30 5.36 -5.85
C LEU A 84 2.89 5.60 -6.38
N SER A 85 2.20 4.55 -6.87
CA SER A 85 0.81 4.67 -7.31
C SER A 85 -0.10 4.96 -6.12
N ILE A 86 0.09 4.23 -5.02
CA ILE A 86 -0.65 4.45 -3.78
C ILE A 86 -0.31 5.84 -3.19
N LEU A 87 0.97 6.20 -3.14
CA LEU A 87 1.38 7.52 -2.66
C LEU A 87 0.70 8.66 -3.45
N ASN A 88 0.66 8.55 -4.78
CA ASN A 88 -0.03 9.52 -5.63
C ASN A 88 -1.53 9.60 -5.36
N LYS A 89 -2.20 8.46 -5.07
CA LYS A 89 -3.61 8.47 -4.67
C LYS A 89 -3.82 9.27 -3.37
N PHE A 90 -2.92 9.14 -2.40
CA PHE A 90 -3.00 9.93 -1.15
C PHE A 90 -2.69 11.41 -1.36
N LEU A 91 -1.67 11.74 -2.16
CA LEU A 91 -1.36 13.13 -2.52
C LEU A 91 -2.52 13.80 -3.25
N ASN A 92 -3.24 13.08 -4.11
CA ASN A 92 -4.43 13.60 -4.76
C ASN A 92 -5.56 13.91 -3.78
N VAL A 93 -5.74 13.10 -2.72
CA VAL A 93 -6.74 13.43 -1.69
C VAL A 93 -6.32 14.68 -0.91
N LEU A 94 -5.04 14.76 -0.52
CA LEU A 94 -4.48 15.95 0.14
C LEU A 94 -4.69 17.19 -0.73
N ARG A 95 -4.39 17.09 -2.03
CA ARG A 95 -4.56 18.16 -3.01
C ARG A 95 -6.00 18.69 -3.06
N ARG A 96 -6.98 17.81 -3.03
CA ARG A 96 -8.40 18.19 -3.07
C ARG A 96 -8.83 18.94 -1.80
N ILE A 97 -8.22 18.65 -0.65
CA ILE A 97 -8.43 19.44 0.57
C ILE A 97 -7.81 20.83 0.39
N GLU A 98 -6.58 20.89 -0.10
CA GLU A 98 -5.81 22.12 -0.32
C GLU A 98 -6.47 23.07 -1.34
N ASP A 99 -7.10 22.52 -2.38
CA ASP A 99 -7.83 23.27 -3.41
C ASP A 99 -9.27 23.63 -2.98
N GLY A 100 -9.69 23.21 -1.78
CA GLY A 100 -11.00 23.53 -1.22
C GLY A 100 -12.16 22.70 -1.78
N GLU A 101 -11.90 21.63 -2.53
CA GLU A 101 -12.94 20.76 -3.06
C GLU A 101 -13.64 19.93 -1.96
N ILE A 102 -12.87 19.54 -0.94
CA ILE A 102 -13.32 18.75 0.20
C ILE A 102 -12.71 19.31 1.50
N ASP A 103 -13.25 18.88 2.64
CA ASP A 103 -12.66 19.14 3.96
C ASP A 103 -11.81 17.95 4.44
N GLN A 104 -11.14 18.11 5.59
CA GLN A 104 -10.32 17.07 6.21
C GLN A 104 -11.12 15.79 6.49
N HIS A 105 -12.40 15.89 6.86
CA HIS A 105 -13.20 14.74 7.22
C HIS A 105 -13.58 13.91 6.00
N ASP A 106 -14.06 14.57 4.95
CA ASP A 106 -14.31 13.95 3.65
C ASP A 106 -13.01 13.34 3.09
N GLY A 107 -11.89 14.05 3.21
CA GLY A 107 -10.56 13.53 2.85
C GLY A 107 -10.17 12.29 3.65
N SER A 108 -10.37 12.29 4.97
CA SER A 108 -10.07 11.15 5.85
C SER A 108 -10.91 9.93 5.49
N TYR A 109 -12.17 10.14 5.12
CA TYR A 109 -13.03 9.07 4.65
C TYR A 109 -12.53 8.47 3.33
N LEU A 110 -12.14 9.31 2.36
CA LEU A 110 -11.58 8.84 1.09
C LEU A 110 -10.28 8.05 1.30
N VAL A 111 -9.39 8.52 2.18
CA VAL A 111 -8.19 7.78 2.58
C VAL A 111 -8.56 6.42 3.19
N GLY A 112 -9.57 6.38 4.06
CA GLY A 112 -10.09 5.13 4.62
C GLY A 112 -10.63 4.16 3.57
N GLN A 113 -11.33 4.66 2.55
CA GLN A 113 -11.79 3.83 1.43
C GLN A 113 -10.62 3.25 0.62
N LEU A 114 -9.59 4.07 0.33
CA LEU A 114 -8.37 3.61 -0.34
C LEU A 114 -7.68 2.51 0.47
N LEU A 115 -7.54 2.69 1.79
CA LEU A 115 -6.96 1.67 2.68
C LEU A 115 -7.75 0.36 2.66
N LYS A 116 -9.08 0.44 2.66
CA LYS A 116 -9.96 -0.73 2.58
C LYS A 116 -9.80 -1.46 1.25
N GLU A 117 -9.78 -0.75 0.12
CA GLU A 117 -9.57 -1.31 -1.21
C GLU A 117 -8.25 -2.08 -1.27
N MET A 118 -7.15 -1.46 -0.81
CA MET A 118 -5.84 -2.12 -0.75
C MET A 118 -5.83 -3.37 0.12
N TYR A 119 -6.53 -3.36 1.25
CA TYR A 119 -6.65 -4.53 2.12
C TYR A 119 -7.41 -5.68 1.43
N VAL A 120 -8.53 -5.37 0.77
CA VAL A 120 -9.32 -6.36 0.03
C VAL A 120 -8.53 -6.96 -1.12
N ASP A 121 -7.84 -6.13 -1.91
CA ASP A 121 -6.99 -6.59 -3.01
C ASP A 121 -5.87 -7.51 -2.51
N SER A 122 -5.29 -7.19 -1.36
CA SER A 122 -4.26 -8.01 -0.72
C SER A 122 -4.80 -9.38 -0.30
N ALA A 123 -6.01 -9.42 0.26
CA ALA A 123 -6.68 -10.65 0.66
C ALA A 123 -7.04 -11.53 -0.55
N LEU A 124 -7.57 -10.93 -1.62
CA LEU A 124 -7.90 -11.63 -2.88
C LEU A 124 -6.64 -12.21 -3.54
N LYS A 125 -5.54 -11.45 -3.60
CA LYS A 125 -4.24 -11.95 -4.10
C LYS A 125 -3.73 -13.15 -3.29
N LYS A 126 -3.90 -13.13 -1.96
CA LYS A 126 -3.49 -14.24 -1.10
C LYS A 126 -4.34 -15.49 -1.35
N ALA A 127 -5.66 -15.33 -1.47
CA ALA A 127 -6.57 -16.43 -1.80
C ALA A 127 -6.22 -17.08 -3.15
N GLY A 128 -5.97 -16.27 -4.19
CA GLY A 128 -5.56 -16.78 -5.50
C GLY A 128 -4.26 -17.59 -5.47
N LYS A 129 -3.24 -17.14 -4.73
CA LYS A 129 -1.98 -17.88 -4.57
C LYS A 129 -2.17 -19.23 -3.85
N LEU A 130 -3.04 -19.28 -2.84
CA LEU A 130 -3.40 -20.52 -2.13
C LEU A 130 -4.12 -21.49 -3.06
N GLU A 131 -5.02 -21.01 -3.92
CA GLU A 131 -5.71 -21.84 -4.92
C GLU A 131 -4.75 -22.41 -5.98
N GLU A 132 -3.80 -21.60 -6.46
CA GLU A 132 -2.76 -22.05 -7.39
C GLU A 132 -1.84 -23.11 -6.77
N GLN A 133 -1.43 -22.93 -5.51
CA GLN A 133 -0.63 -23.92 -4.77
C GLN A 133 -1.39 -25.24 -4.60
N ASN A 134 -2.66 -25.19 -4.19
CA ASN A 134 -3.50 -26.39 -4.05
C ASN A 134 -3.71 -27.10 -5.40
N LYS A 135 -3.83 -26.36 -6.51
CA LYS A 135 -3.88 -26.97 -7.86
C LYS A 135 -2.57 -27.63 -8.27
N ALA A 136 -1.43 -27.06 -7.88
CA ALA A 136 -0.11 -27.63 -8.15
C ALA A 136 0.13 -28.91 -7.32
N GLU A 137 -0.35 -28.97 -6.08
CA GLU A 137 -0.27 -30.16 -5.21
C GLU A 137 -1.27 -31.26 -5.60
N ALA A 138 -2.36 -30.91 -6.29
CA ALA A 138 -3.30 -31.87 -6.89
C ALA A 138 -2.81 -32.48 -8.22
N ALA A 139 -1.61 -32.11 -8.70
CA ALA A 139 -1.00 -32.80 -9.82
C ALA A 139 -0.73 -34.28 -9.42
N PRO A 140 -1.14 -35.27 -10.24
CA PRO A 140 -1.06 -36.66 -9.84
C PRO A 140 0.41 -37.05 -9.62
N SER A 141 0.74 -37.46 -8.40
CA SER A 141 2.00 -38.16 -8.13
C SER A 141 2.08 -39.43 -9.00
N PRO A 142 3.27 -39.82 -9.50
CA PRO A 142 3.40 -41.03 -10.29
C PRO A 142 2.89 -42.21 -9.46
N LYS A 143 1.75 -42.78 -9.87
CA LYS A 143 1.11 -43.91 -9.18
C LYS A 143 2.11 -45.06 -9.15
N SER A 144 2.67 -45.37 -7.98
CA SER A 144 3.42 -46.61 -7.81
C SER A 144 2.48 -47.79 -8.09
N GLU A 145 3.01 -48.83 -8.72
CA GLU A 145 2.24 -50.01 -9.09
C GLU A 145 1.51 -50.57 -7.87
N SER A 146 0.18 -50.59 -7.94
CA SER A 146 -0.66 -51.07 -6.84
C SER A 146 -0.46 -52.57 -6.66
N ILE A 147 0.26 -52.98 -5.62
CA ILE A 147 0.33 -54.39 -5.22
C ILE A 147 -1.05 -54.77 -4.67
N ASN A 148 -1.72 -55.69 -5.38
CA ASN A 148 -3.08 -56.12 -5.05
C ASN A 148 -3.02 -57.18 -3.93
N VAL A 149 -2.99 -56.73 -2.67
CA VAL A 149 -2.93 -57.61 -1.49
C VAL A 149 -4.34 -57.88 -0.96
N SER A 150 -4.73 -59.15 -0.91
CA SER A 150 -6.00 -59.57 -0.29
C SER A 150 -5.95 -59.41 1.23
N TRP A 151 -7.10 -59.10 1.85
CA TRP A 151 -7.26 -59.03 3.31
C TRP A 151 -6.72 -60.25 4.06
N LYS A 152 -6.79 -61.44 3.45
CA LYS A 152 -6.20 -62.68 4.02
C LYS A 152 -4.67 -62.66 4.02
N GLN A 153 -4.05 -62.05 3.01
CA GLN A 153 -2.59 -61.90 2.93
C GLN A 153 -2.09 -60.83 3.90
N PHE A 154 -2.80 -59.72 4.04
CA PHE A 154 -2.45 -58.66 5.01
C PHE A 154 -2.37 -59.17 6.45
N LYS A 155 -3.34 -59.99 6.86
CA LYS A 155 -3.35 -60.56 8.23
C LYS A 155 -2.19 -61.51 8.52
N LYS A 156 -1.62 -62.16 7.49
CA LYS A 156 -0.43 -63.02 7.66
C LYS A 156 0.86 -62.24 7.89
N PHE A 157 0.91 -60.96 7.49
CA PHE A 157 2.05 -60.09 7.77
C PHE A 157 2.04 -59.50 9.19
N GLN A 158 0.95 -59.69 9.96
CA GLN A 158 0.80 -59.18 11.32
C GLN A 158 0.96 -60.26 12.42
N THR A 159 1.54 -61.42 12.09
CA THR A 159 1.96 -62.46 13.05
C THR A 159 3.46 -62.64 12.91
#